data_AF-R7J5S9-F1
#
_entry.id   AF-R7J5S9-F1
#
_cell.length_a   1.000
_cell.length_b   1.000
_cell.length_c   1.000
_cell.angle_alpha   90.00
_cell.angle_beta   90.00
_cell.angle_gamma   90.00
#
_symmetry.space_group_name_H-M   'P 1'
#
loop_
_entity.id
_entity.type
_entity.pdbx_description
1 polymer ?
#
loop_
_entity_poly.entity_id
_entity_poly.type
_entity_poly.pdbx_seq_one_letter_code
_entity_poly.pdbx_strand_id
1 'polypeptide(L)'
;MIYVETENNIPIKSTSNSYIANKYFKNFILTDYDDYTPANTKYKYENGQILLNPDYATECAENSRVARISEIKQELNALDKKRIRAMCEPSEYTKGVSWLEYYNRQAQSLRTELQQLEGAKNNDSNSN
;
A
#
# COMPACT_ATOMS: atom_id res chain seq x y z
N MET A 1 15.72 -17.16 13.96
CA MET A 1 14.36 -17.35 14.52
C MET A 1 14.53 -17.85 15.95
N ILE A 2 13.98 -17.15 16.95
CA ILE A 2 14.04 -17.60 18.35
C ILE A 2 12.73 -18.30 18.63
N TYR A 3 12.78 -19.55 19.09
CA TYR A 3 11.59 -20.27 19.54
C TYR A 3 11.50 -20.14 21.05
N VAL A 4 10.29 -19.89 21.55
CA VAL A 4 9.99 -19.76 22.98
C VAL A 4 8.93 -20.80 23.32
N GLU A 5 9.26 -21.72 24.23
CA GLU A 5 8.28 -22.65 24.80
C GLU A 5 7.50 -21.92 25.90
N THR A 6 6.19 -22.06 25.88
CA THR A 6 5.29 -21.43 26.86
C THR A 6 4.44 -22.47 27.58
N GLU A 7 4.09 -22.17 28.83
CA GLU A 7 3.10 -22.91 29.62
C GLU A 7 2.16 -21.89 30.25
N ASN A 8 0.84 -22.01 30.03
CA ASN A 8 -0.16 -21.05 30.50
C ASN A 8 0.16 -19.58 30.15
N ASN A 9 0.63 -19.32 28.92
CA ASN A 9 1.07 -17.99 28.47
C ASN A 9 2.25 -17.40 29.28
N ILE A 10 3.11 -18.24 29.86
CA ILE A 10 4.34 -17.85 30.54
C ILE A 10 5.52 -18.52 29.81
N PRO A 11 6.61 -17.80 29.45
CA PRO A 11 7.78 -18.39 28.81
C PRO A 11 8.51 -19.29 29.80
N ILE A 12 8.67 -20.55 29.43
CA ILE A 12 9.39 -21.53 30.24
C ILE A 12 10.78 -21.84 29.66
N LYS A 13 10.95 -21.78 28.34
CA LYS A 13 12.24 -22.00 27.67
C LYS A 13 12.36 -21.21 26.38
N SER A 14 13.58 -21.09 25.88
CA SER A 14 13.85 -20.59 24.53
C SER A 14 15.03 -21.30 23.91
N THR A 15 15.14 -21.28 22.58
CA THR A 15 16.31 -21.78 21.86
C THR A 15 17.60 -21.04 22.18
N SER A 16 17.50 -19.85 22.78
CA SER A 16 18.67 -19.03 23.14
C SER A 16 19.21 -19.32 24.54
N ASN A 17 18.38 -19.81 25.49
CA ASN A 17 18.66 -20.33 26.86
C ASN A 17 17.39 -20.23 27.74
N SER A 18 17.11 -21.21 28.61
CA SER A 18 15.98 -21.21 29.56
C SER A 18 16.05 -20.07 30.61
N TYR A 19 17.24 -19.67 31.04
CA TYR A 19 17.46 -18.54 31.94
C TYR A 19 17.02 -17.20 31.31
N ILE A 20 17.17 -17.07 29.98
CA ILE A 20 16.83 -15.85 29.26
C ILE A 20 15.32 -15.74 29.05
N ALA A 21 14.65 -16.89 28.81
CA ALA A 21 13.21 -16.97 28.56
C ALA A 21 12.39 -16.27 29.65
N ASN A 22 12.60 -16.64 30.91
CA ASN A 22 11.80 -16.10 32.02
C ASN A 22 12.29 -14.72 32.52
N LYS A 23 13.58 -14.40 32.34
CA LYS A 23 14.18 -13.15 32.85
C LYS A 23 13.91 -11.92 31.97
N TYR A 24 13.90 -12.08 30.65
CA TYR A 24 13.86 -10.96 29.71
C TYR A 24 12.58 -10.89 28.85
N PHE A 25 11.87 -11.99 28.63
CA PHE A 25 10.60 -11.98 27.88
C PHE A 25 9.40 -11.76 28.83
N LYS A 26 9.34 -10.59 29.46
CA LYS A 26 8.24 -10.25 30.38
C LYS A 26 6.97 -9.76 29.69
N ASN A 27 7.10 -9.25 28.46
CA ASN A 27 6.02 -8.63 27.69
C ASN A 27 6.04 -9.16 26.24
N PHE A 28 5.65 -10.43 26.06
CA PHE A 28 5.50 -11.03 24.74
C PHE A 28 4.01 -11.20 24.46
N ILE A 29 3.63 -10.99 23.20
CA ILE A 29 2.25 -11.14 22.74
C ILE A 29 2.19 -12.47 21.99
N LEU A 30 1.26 -13.33 22.40
CA LEU A 30 0.97 -14.58 21.69
C LEU A 30 -0.17 -14.34 20.71
N THR A 31 -0.07 -14.95 19.54
CA THR A 31 -1.04 -14.85 18.46
C THR A 31 -1.04 -16.12 17.63
N ASP A 32 -2.23 -16.54 17.20
CA ASP A 32 -2.40 -17.65 16.26
C ASP A 32 -2.24 -17.18 14.80
N TYR A 33 -1.97 -15.88 14.58
CA TYR A 33 -1.74 -15.31 13.26
C TYR A 33 -0.25 -15.32 12.90
N ASP A 34 0.14 -16.24 12.02
CA ASP A 34 1.53 -16.43 11.55
C ASP A 34 2.15 -15.20 10.85
N ASP A 35 1.32 -14.33 10.27
CA ASP A 35 1.70 -13.12 9.55
C ASP A 35 1.57 -11.84 10.37
N TYR A 36 1.29 -11.95 11.67
CA TYR A 36 1.25 -10.79 12.55
C TYR A 36 2.62 -10.13 12.65
N THR A 37 2.65 -8.84 12.34
CA THR A 37 3.79 -7.97 12.67
C THR A 37 3.25 -6.70 13.31
N PRO A 38 3.98 -6.06 14.26
CA PRO A 38 3.52 -4.82 14.90
C PRO A 38 3.26 -3.65 13.92
N ALA A 39 3.80 -3.73 12.70
CA ALA A 39 3.62 -2.73 11.65
C ALA A 39 2.50 -3.07 10.66
N ASN A 40 1.89 -4.26 10.76
CA ASN A 40 0.81 -4.68 9.87
C ASN A 40 -0.52 -4.08 10.35
N THR A 41 -1.24 -3.40 9.46
CA THR A 41 -2.57 -2.83 9.75
C THR A 41 -3.71 -3.85 9.67
N LYS A 42 -3.42 -5.09 9.26
CA LYS A 42 -4.36 -6.21 9.21
C LYS A 42 -4.91 -6.58 10.58
N TYR A 43 -4.16 -6.30 11.63
CA TYR A 43 -4.51 -6.68 12.99
C TYR A 43 -4.47 -5.46 13.91
N LYS A 44 -5.44 -5.38 14.83
CA LYS A 44 -5.50 -4.38 15.90
C LYS A 44 -5.25 -5.06 17.24
N TYR A 45 -4.49 -4.40 18.11
CA TYR A 45 -4.27 -4.86 19.48
C TYR A 45 -5.22 -4.12 20.42
N GLU A 46 -6.23 -4.81 20.94
CA GLU A 46 -7.25 -4.24 21.82
C GLU A 46 -7.45 -5.16 23.02
N ASN A 47 -7.49 -4.58 24.23
CA ASN A 47 -7.76 -5.31 25.49
C ASN A 47 -6.86 -6.55 25.74
N GLY A 48 -5.62 -6.52 25.27
CA GLY A 48 -4.69 -7.64 25.45
C GLY A 48 -4.78 -8.73 24.38
N GLN A 49 -5.62 -8.55 23.35
CA GLN A 49 -5.85 -9.52 22.29
C GLN A 49 -5.55 -8.91 20.91
N ILE A 50 -5.10 -9.76 19.99
CA ILE A 50 -4.93 -9.40 18.58
C ILE A 50 -6.20 -9.78 17.84
N LEU A 51 -6.87 -8.78 17.27
CA LEU A 51 -8.11 -8.93 16.52
C LEU A 51 -7.88 -8.56 15.06
N LEU A 52 -8.59 -9.23 14.15
CA LEU A 52 -8.59 -8.84 12.74
C LEU A 52 -9.20 -7.44 12.60
N ASN A 53 -8.51 -6.54 11.92
CA ASN A 53 -9.02 -5.19 11.67
C ASN A 53 -10.21 -5.28 10.69
N PRO A 54 -11.44 -4.92 11.10
CA PRO A 54 -12.61 -4.97 10.23
C PRO A 54 -12.48 -4.01 9.03
N ASP A 55 -11.73 -2.92 9.20
CA ASP A 55 -11.52 -1.90 8.17
C ASP A 55 -10.34 -2.21 7.25
N TYR A 56 -9.62 -3.32 7.48
CA TYR A 56 -8.39 -3.63 6.74
C TYR A 56 -8.60 -3.67 5.23
N ALA A 57 -9.70 -4.26 4.78
CA ALA A 57 -10.02 -4.32 3.35
C ALA A 57 -10.18 -2.91 2.77
N THR A 58 -10.85 -2.01 3.50
CA THR A 58 -11.07 -0.62 3.11
C THR A 58 -9.76 0.17 3.12
N GLU A 59 -8.92 0.00 4.15
CA GLU A 59 -7.61 0.63 4.24
C GLU A 59 -6.68 0.16 3.11
N CYS A 60 -6.66 -1.14 2.80
CA CYS A 60 -5.90 -1.69 1.68
C CYS A 60 -6.38 -1.12 0.33
N ALA A 61 -7.69 -1.01 0.14
CA ALA A 61 -8.26 -0.41 -1.07
C ALA A 61 -7.88 1.07 -1.19
N GLU A 62 -7.99 1.85 -0.11
CA GLU A 62 -7.59 3.28 -0.11
C GLU A 62 -6.09 3.45 -0.35
N ASN A 63 -5.24 2.63 0.30
CA ASN A 63 -3.80 2.66 0.08
C ASN A 63 -3.43 2.32 -1.36
N SER A 64 -4.08 1.31 -1.94
CA SER A 64 -3.88 0.94 -3.36
C SER A 64 -4.33 2.06 -4.29
N ARG A 65 -5.46 2.71 -3.98
CA ARG A 65 -5.97 3.87 -4.73
C ARG A 65 -5.00 5.04 -4.68
N VAL A 66 -4.50 5.38 -3.49
CA VAL A 66 -3.53 6.47 -3.29
C VAL A 66 -2.21 6.17 -4.02
N ALA A 67 -1.72 4.93 -3.94
CA ALA A 67 -0.55 4.50 -4.69
C ALA A 67 -0.74 4.68 -6.20
N ARG A 68 -1.88 4.22 -6.74
CA ARG A 68 -2.18 4.37 -8.17
C ARG A 68 -2.30 5.83 -8.60
N ILE A 69 -2.90 6.70 -7.77
CA ILE A 69 -2.94 8.15 -8.03
C ILE A 69 -1.53 8.75 -8.10
N SER A 70 -0.64 8.34 -7.20
CA SER A 70 0.76 8.79 -7.19
C SER A 70 1.49 8.37 -8.48
N GLU A 71 1.33 7.10 -8.88
CA GLU A 71 1.89 6.57 -10.14
C GLU A 71 1.38 7.35 -11.35
N ILE A 72 0.07 7.55 -11.48
CA ILE A 72 -0.52 8.31 -12.59
C ILE A 72 0.08 9.73 -12.67
N LYS A 73 0.27 10.40 -11.52
CA LYS A 73 0.88 11.75 -11.48
C LYS A 73 2.34 11.73 -11.97
N GLN A 74 3.09 10.68 -11.65
CA GLN A 74 4.46 10.50 -12.15
C GLN A 74 4.48 10.20 -13.66
N GLU A 75 3.60 9.32 -14.13
CA GLU A 75 3.45 8.99 -15.55
C GLU A 75 3.06 10.23 -16.38
N LEU A 76 2.13 11.04 -15.89
CA LEU A 76 1.73 12.31 -16.52
C LEU A 76 2.90 13.30 -16.61
N ASN A 77 3.68 13.45 -15.55
CA ASN A 77 4.87 14.31 -15.57
C ASN A 77 5.91 13.82 -16.62
N ALA A 78 6.12 12.51 -16.70
CA ALA A 78 7.00 11.93 -17.72
C ALA A 78 6.45 12.16 -19.14
N LEU A 79 5.14 12.03 -19.34
CA LEU A 79 4.49 12.32 -20.63
C LEU A 79 4.56 13.80 -20.99
N ASP A 80 4.38 14.72 -20.04
CA ASP A 80 4.44 16.16 -20.32
C ASP A 80 5.82 16.58 -20.82
N LYS A 81 6.90 16.00 -20.28
CA LYS A 81 8.26 16.18 -20.82
C LYS A 81 8.38 15.70 -22.27
N LYS A 82 7.81 14.52 -22.58
CA LYS A 82 7.80 13.97 -23.95
C LYS A 82 6.96 14.83 -24.90
N ARG A 83 5.83 15.38 -24.43
CA ARG A 83 4.95 16.27 -25.19
C ARG A 83 5.63 17.59 -25.53
N ILE A 84 6.30 18.23 -24.57
CA ILE A 84 7.09 19.45 -24.82
C ILE A 84 8.11 19.19 -25.93
N ARG A 85 8.86 18.08 -25.85
CA ARG A 85 9.80 17.71 -26.89
C ARG A 85 9.11 17.48 -28.24
N ALA A 86 8.01 16.74 -28.28
CA ALA A 86 7.27 16.49 -29.52
C ALA A 86 6.63 17.76 -30.13
N MET A 87 6.37 18.80 -29.31
CA MET A 87 5.95 20.11 -29.79
C MET A 87 7.12 20.89 -30.41
N CYS A 88 8.30 20.84 -29.80
CA CYS A 88 9.50 21.54 -30.29
C CYS A 88 10.20 20.83 -31.46
N GLU A 89 10.13 19.50 -31.49
CA GLU A 89 10.74 18.61 -32.49
C GLU A 89 9.66 17.72 -33.12
N PRO A 90 8.75 18.28 -33.96
CA PRO A 90 7.67 17.52 -34.55
C PRO A 90 8.20 16.36 -35.40
N SER A 91 7.70 15.17 -35.14
CA SER A 91 8.06 13.95 -35.87
C SER A 91 6.89 12.97 -35.87
N GLU A 92 6.91 12.08 -36.85
CA GLU A 92 5.93 11.01 -36.97
C GLU A 92 6.23 9.87 -36.00
N TYR A 93 5.20 9.39 -35.31
CA TYR A 93 5.22 8.12 -34.59
C TYR A 93 4.98 6.96 -35.56
N THR A 94 3.96 7.11 -36.40
CA THR A 94 3.62 6.23 -37.52
C THR A 94 3.00 7.08 -38.64
N LYS A 95 2.81 6.50 -39.83
CA LYS A 95 2.29 7.21 -41.00
C LYS A 95 0.97 7.90 -40.66
N GLY A 96 0.99 9.24 -40.66
CA GLY A 96 -0.19 10.07 -40.37
C GLY A 96 -0.51 10.30 -38.89
N VAL A 97 0.35 9.87 -37.95
CA VAL A 97 0.20 10.15 -36.51
C VAL A 97 1.48 10.74 -35.95
N SER A 98 1.41 11.94 -35.38
CA SER A 98 2.56 12.56 -34.72
C SER A 98 2.82 11.97 -33.33
N TRP A 99 4.06 12.04 -32.86
CA TRP A 99 4.38 11.72 -31.46
C TRP A 99 3.58 12.57 -30.46
N LEU A 100 3.34 13.83 -30.79
CA LEU A 100 2.54 14.72 -29.95
C LEU A 100 1.12 14.19 -29.78
N GLU A 101 0.48 13.76 -30.87
CA GLU A 101 -0.85 13.18 -30.84
C GLU A 101 -0.89 11.87 -30.06
N TYR A 102 0.10 11.00 -30.27
CA TYR A 102 0.25 9.75 -29.53
C TYR A 102 0.37 9.97 -28.01
N TYR A 103 1.21 10.92 -27.57
CA TYR A 103 1.35 11.24 -26.16
C TYR A 103 0.13 11.96 -25.57
N ASN A 104 -0.55 12.80 -26.36
CA ASN A 104 -1.80 13.43 -25.94
C ASN A 104 -2.89 12.40 -25.63
N ARG A 105 -3.02 11.36 -26.45
CA ARG A 105 -3.98 10.26 -26.21
C ARG A 105 -3.68 9.52 -24.91
N GLN A 106 -2.42 9.18 -24.65
CA GLN A 106 -2.01 8.55 -23.39
C GLN A 106 -2.29 9.43 -22.18
N ALA A 107 -1.91 10.71 -22.26
CA ALA A 107 -2.15 11.66 -21.17
C ALA A 107 -3.66 11.85 -20.91
N GLN A 108 -4.50 11.80 -21.95
CA GLN A 108 -5.95 11.88 -21.79
C GLN A 108 -6.50 10.67 -21.04
N SER A 109 -6.09 9.45 -21.40
CA SER A 109 -6.50 8.23 -20.69
C SER A 109 -6.13 8.28 -19.21
N LEU A 110 -4.89 8.68 -18.90
CA LEU A 110 -4.42 8.81 -17.52
C LEU A 110 -5.15 9.89 -16.73
N ARG A 111 -5.49 11.03 -17.34
CA ARG A 111 -6.30 12.07 -16.69
C ARG A 111 -7.71 11.60 -16.40
N THR A 112 -8.31 10.83 -17.30
CA THR A 112 -9.63 10.23 -17.08
C THR A 112 -9.59 9.23 -15.92
N GLU A 113 -8.58 8.35 -15.88
CA GLU A 113 -8.38 7.43 -14.77
C GLU A 113 -8.19 8.18 -13.44
N LEU A 114 -7.32 9.21 -13.42
CA LEU A 114 -7.09 10.04 -12.24
C LEU A 114 -8.39 10.69 -11.75
N GLN A 115 -9.18 11.26 -12.66
CA GLN A 115 -10.45 11.90 -12.33
C GLN A 115 -11.46 10.91 -11.73
N GLN A 116 -11.51 9.67 -12.24
CA GLN A 116 -12.36 8.61 -11.69
C GLN A 116 -11.92 8.23 -10.27
N LEU A 117 -10.61 8.05 -10.04
CA LEU A 117 -10.06 7.68 -8.74
C LEU A 117 -10.19 8.79 -7.69
N GLU A 118 -10.01 10.05 -8.08
CA GLU A 118 -10.21 11.22 -7.21
C GLU A 118 -11.70 11.52 -6.98
N GLY A 119 -12.54 11.31 -8.00
CA GLY A 119 -13.99 11.51 -7.93
C GLY A 119 -14.72 10.49 -7.04
N ALA A 120 -14.27 9.23 -7.02
CA ALA A 120 -14.82 8.20 -6.14
C ALA A 120 -14.79 8.63 -4.65
N LYS A 121 -13.69 9.24 -4.21
CA LYS A 121 -13.52 9.73 -2.83
C LYS A 121 -14.53 10.81 -2.44
N ASN A 122 -14.92 11.67 -3.38
CA ASN A 122 -15.84 12.77 -3.13
C ASN A 122 -17.29 12.29 -2.97
N ASN A 123 -17.66 11.17 -3.61
CA ASN A 123 -18.98 10.58 -3.49
C ASN A 123 -19.15 9.81 -2.16
N ASP A 124 -18.08 9.15 -1.69
CA ASP A 124 -18.08 8.44 -0.40
C ASP A 124 -18.16 9.42 0.79
N SER A 125 -17.60 10.63 0.64
CA SER A 125 -17.61 11.67 1.68
C SER A 125 -18.95 12.42 1.81
N ASN A 126 -19.82 12.34 0.79
CA ASN A 126 -21.13 13.01 0.74
C ASN A 126 -22.31 12.11 1.14
N SER A 127 -22.05 10.86 1.54
CA SER A 127 -23.08 9.86 1.87
C SER A 127 -23.25 9.61 3.38
N ASN A 128 -22.78 10.52 4.24
CA ASN A 128 -22.96 10.47 5.71
C ASN A 128 -23.77 11.66 6.23
#